data_AF-A0A0A9DH93-F1
#
_entry.id   AF-A0A0A9DH93-F1
#
_cell.length_a   1.000
_cell.length_b   1.000
_cell.length_c   1.000
_cell.angle_alpha   90.00
_cell.angle_beta   90.00
_cell.angle_gamma   90.00
#
_symmetry.space_group_name_H-M   'P 1'
#
loop_
_entity.id
_entity.type
_entity.pdbx_description
1 polymer ?
#
loop_
_entity_poly.entity_id
_entity_poly.type
_entity_poly.pdbx_seq_one_letter_code
_entity_poly.pdbx_strand_id
1 'polypeptide(L)'
;MADQELGLHIENEVTSGDDLQKVYTVDEFEVRIMELEKPSGQWETRFTIPMQSFENALTVRIVTLQNTTTKENETLMAIGTAYVQGEDVAARGRVLLFSFTISENSQNLVTEVYSKDSKGAVSAVASLQGHLLITSGPKITLNKWTGSELTAVAFYDAPLHVASLNIVKTLFYLVIFTKLLFS
;
A
#
# COMPACT_ATOMS: atom_id res chain seq x y z
N MET A 1 -49.19 13.62 56.94
CA MET A 1 -48.47 12.34 56.81
C MET A 1 -47.43 12.55 55.72
N ALA A 2 -46.14 12.57 56.11
CA ALA A 2 -44.90 12.58 55.29
C ALA A 2 -44.76 13.71 54.25
N ASP A 3 -43.86 14.69 54.43
CA ASP A 3 -42.39 14.67 54.19
C ASP A 3 -42.00 14.95 52.72
N GLN A 4 -41.49 16.18 52.52
CA GLN A 4 -40.24 16.55 51.85
C GLN A 4 -39.95 16.07 50.41
N GLU A 5 -39.93 17.00 49.46
CA GLU A 5 -38.95 16.97 48.36
C GLU A 5 -38.25 18.34 48.22
N LEU A 6 -36.92 18.24 48.25
CA LEU A 6 -35.96 19.30 48.04
C LEU A 6 -36.00 19.74 46.57
N GLY A 7 -36.04 21.05 46.34
CA GLY A 7 -35.88 21.61 45.01
C GLY A 7 -34.47 21.41 44.46
N LEU A 8 -34.32 21.52 43.15
CA LEU A 8 -33.14 22.06 42.50
C LEU A 8 -33.56 22.63 41.14
N HIS A 9 -33.35 23.94 41.00
CA HIS A 9 -33.46 24.70 39.76
C HIS A 9 -32.40 24.16 38.79
N ILE A 10 -32.81 23.55 37.68
CA ILE A 10 -31.88 23.19 36.61
C ILE A 10 -31.76 24.44 35.74
N GLU A 11 -30.73 25.24 36.00
CA GLU A 11 -30.28 26.27 35.07
C GLU A 11 -29.71 25.60 33.82
N ASN A 12 -30.12 26.12 32.66
CA ASN A 12 -29.63 25.71 31.36
C ASN A 12 -28.14 26.04 31.22
N GLU A 13 -27.26 25.08 31.47
CA GLU A 13 -25.92 25.11 30.89
C GLU A 13 -26.02 24.74 29.41
N VAL A 14 -25.99 25.77 28.57
CA VAL A 14 -25.63 25.65 27.16
C VAL A 14 -24.16 25.21 27.12
N THR A 15 -23.91 23.91 27.20
CA THR A 15 -22.60 23.35 26.89
C THR A 15 -22.40 23.47 25.37
N SER A 16 -21.63 24.49 25.02
CA SER A 16 -20.82 24.67 23.83
C SER A 16 -20.83 23.48 22.86
N GLY A 17 -21.32 23.68 21.65
CA GLY A 17 -21.24 22.72 20.53
C GLY A 17 -19.82 22.47 20.01
N ASP A 18 -18.81 22.59 20.86
CA ASP A 18 -17.38 22.50 20.54
C ASP A 18 -16.82 21.09 20.81
N ASP A 19 -17.55 20.22 21.54
CA ASP A 19 -17.12 18.85 21.85
C ASP A 19 -17.45 17.80 20.77
N LEU A 20 -18.09 18.20 19.66
CA LEU A 20 -18.45 17.30 18.56
C LEU A 20 -17.41 17.23 17.44
N GLN A 21 -16.37 18.07 17.46
CA GLN A 21 -15.16 17.86 16.69
C GLN A 21 -14.15 17.09 17.53
N LYS A 22 -14.41 15.81 17.77
CA LYS A 22 -13.29 14.87 17.81
C LYS A 22 -12.63 14.98 16.44
N VAL A 23 -11.59 15.80 16.34
CA VAL A 23 -10.72 15.88 15.17
C VAL A 23 -10.15 14.47 15.03
N TYR A 24 -10.76 13.67 14.17
CA TYR A 24 -10.18 12.41 13.75
C TYR A 24 -8.89 12.78 13.03
N THR A 25 -7.75 12.67 13.72
CA THR A 25 -6.45 12.79 13.08
C THR A 25 -6.32 11.60 12.15
N VAL A 26 -6.25 11.87 10.86
CA VAL A 26 -6.00 10.85 9.84
C VAL A 26 -4.51 10.58 9.84
N ASP A 27 -4.13 9.31 10.02
CA ASP A 27 -2.73 8.92 9.91
C ASP A 27 -2.22 9.16 8.48
N GLU A 28 -1.05 9.79 8.39
CA GLU A 28 -0.32 9.98 7.13
C GLU A 28 0.85 8.99 7.08
N PHE A 29 0.93 8.24 5.98
CA PHE A 29 1.95 7.22 5.78
C PHE A 29 2.91 7.61 4.67
N GLU A 30 4.12 7.06 4.69
CA GLU A 30 5.11 7.28 3.66
C GLU A 30 6.07 6.10 3.55
N VAL A 31 6.67 5.95 2.37
CA VAL A 31 7.76 5.02 2.12
C VAL A 31 9.05 5.81 1.96
N ARG A 32 10.06 5.51 2.78
CA ARG A 32 11.36 6.17 2.76
C ARG A 32 12.42 5.26 2.16
N ILE A 33 13.23 5.79 1.25
CA ILE A 33 14.45 5.16 0.78
C ILE A 33 15.59 5.74 1.59
N MET A 34 16.30 4.84 2.29
CA MET A 34 17.40 5.21 3.17
C MET A 34 18.72 4.70 2.63
N GLU A 35 19.77 5.50 2.79
CA GLU A 35 21.13 5.16 2.39
C GLU A 35 22.08 5.39 3.55
N LEU A 36 23.12 4.57 3.63
CA LEU A 36 24.18 4.71 4.62
C LEU A 36 25.30 5.54 3.98
N GLU A 37 25.65 6.69 4.53
CA GLU A 37 26.74 7.51 3.97
C GLU A 37 28.08 6.76 3.96
N LYS A 38 28.30 5.91 4.97
CA LYS A 38 29.51 5.10 5.17
C LYS A 38 29.12 3.79 5.87
N PRO A 39 29.90 2.69 5.76
CA PRO A 39 29.55 1.39 6.37
C PRO A 39 29.28 1.39 7.89
N SER A 40 29.75 2.42 8.61
CA SER A 40 29.52 2.64 10.04
C SER A 40 28.75 3.93 10.34
N GLY A 41 28.09 4.52 9.34
CA GLY A 41 27.40 5.80 9.41
C GLY A 41 25.95 5.67 9.88
N GLN A 42 25.26 6.82 9.95
CA GLN A 42 23.83 6.86 10.22
C GLN A 42 23.03 6.62 8.93
N TRP A 43 21.83 6.06 9.08
CA TRP A 43 20.88 5.94 7.97
C TRP A 43 20.26 7.29 7.68
N GLU A 44 20.44 7.78 6.46
CA GLU A 44 19.84 9.03 6.01
C GLU A 44 18.71 8.75 5.02
N THR A 45 17.63 9.53 5.14
CA THR A 45 16.55 9.47 4.16
C THR A 45 17.00 10.20 2.89
N ARG A 46 17.07 9.48 1.77
CA ARG A 46 17.41 10.04 0.46
C ARG A 46 16.18 10.44 -0.34
N PHE A 47 15.10 9.71 -0.16
CA PHE A 47 13.85 9.96 -0.86
C PHE A 47 12.66 9.54 -0.02
N THR A 48 11.58 10.31 -0.12
CA THR A 48 10.32 10.08 0.58
C THR A 48 9.20 10.01 -0.45
N ILE A 49 8.39 8.96 -0.37
CA ILE A 49 7.17 8.78 -1.15
C ILE A 49 5.99 8.94 -0.20
N PRO A 50 5.31 10.09 -0.19
CA PRO A 50 4.13 10.28 0.64
C PRO A 50 2.96 9.47 0.10
N MET A 51 2.22 8.82 1.00
CA MET A 51 0.92 8.20 0.68
C MET A 51 -0.18 9.26 0.75
N GLN A 52 -1.30 9.00 0.07
CA GLN A 52 -2.48 9.85 0.17
C GLN A 52 -3.19 9.64 1.52
N SER A 53 -4.11 10.53 1.88
CA SER A 53 -4.93 10.36 3.08
C SER A 53 -5.66 9.01 3.06
N PHE A 54 -5.65 8.31 4.19
CA PHE A 54 -6.20 6.96 4.36
C PHE A 54 -5.48 5.86 3.56
N GLU A 55 -4.41 6.17 2.84
CA GLU A 55 -3.68 5.20 2.05
C GLU A 55 -2.52 4.60 2.85
N ASN A 56 -2.45 3.28 2.84
CA ASN A 56 -1.43 2.49 3.51
C ASN A 56 -0.63 1.71 2.48
N ALA A 57 0.70 1.76 2.56
CA ALA A 57 1.57 0.86 1.80
C ALA A 57 1.50 -0.55 2.42
N LEU A 58 0.95 -1.51 1.69
CA LEU A 58 0.81 -2.90 2.15
C LEU A 58 2.01 -3.76 1.77
N THR A 59 2.66 -3.42 0.65
CA THR A 59 3.81 -4.17 0.15
C THR A 59 4.78 -3.25 -0.57
N VAL A 60 6.07 -3.48 -0.37
CA VAL A 60 7.17 -2.81 -1.09
C VAL A 60 8.15 -3.90 -1.50
N ARG A 61 8.40 -4.06 -2.81
CA ARG A 61 9.35 -5.05 -3.33
C ARG A 61 10.15 -4.51 -4.50
N ILE A 62 11.43 -4.88 -4.55
CA ILE A 62 12.23 -4.76 -5.78
C ILE A 62 11.81 -5.89 -6.73
N VAL A 63 11.45 -5.52 -7.95
CA VAL A 63 10.98 -6.42 -9.00
C VAL A 63 11.78 -6.20 -10.27
N THR A 64 12.11 -7.28 -10.97
CA THR A 64 12.73 -7.22 -12.29
C THR A 64 11.70 -7.60 -13.35
N LEU A 65 11.36 -6.67 -14.22
CA LEU A 65 10.33 -6.83 -15.26
C LEU A 65 10.98 -6.76 -16.64
N GLN A 66 10.49 -7.55 -17.59
CA GLN A 66 10.90 -7.45 -18.98
C GLN A 66 10.06 -6.37 -19.65
N ASN A 67 10.71 -5.30 -20.10
CA ASN A 67 10.07 -4.28 -20.92
C ASN A 67 9.80 -4.87 -22.31
N THR A 68 8.52 -4.97 -22.67
CA THR A 68 8.12 -5.57 -23.95
C THR A 68 8.46 -4.71 -25.16
N THR A 69 8.68 -3.41 -24.96
CA THR A 69 9.03 -2.42 -25.99
C THR A 69 10.53 -2.46 -26.27
N THR A 70 11.37 -2.33 -25.24
CA THR A 70 12.84 -2.31 -25.40
C THR A 70 13.47 -3.70 -25.42
N LYS A 71 12.74 -4.73 -24.95
CA LYS A 71 13.21 -6.11 -24.74
C LYS A 71 14.24 -6.28 -23.63
N GLU A 72 14.50 -5.24 -22.84
CA GLU A 72 15.42 -5.25 -21.73
C GLU A 72 14.72 -5.59 -20.40
N ASN A 73 15.49 -6.05 -19.43
CA ASN A 73 15.01 -6.24 -18.07
C ASN A 73 15.24 -4.97 -17.26
N GLU A 74 14.17 -4.43 -16.68
CA GLU A 74 14.18 -3.24 -15.84
C GLU A 74 13.96 -3.64 -14.38
N THR A 75 14.79 -3.11 -13.48
CA THR A 75 14.62 -3.30 -12.04
C THR A 75 13.93 -2.08 -11.45
N LEU A 76 12.74 -2.30 -10.89
CA LEU A 76 11.87 -1.27 -10.36
C LEU A 76 11.53 -1.59 -8.89
N MET A 77 11.19 -0.57 -8.11
CA MET A 77 10.49 -0.76 -6.84
C MET A 77 8.99 -0.71 -7.10
N ALA A 78 8.30 -1.80 -6.76
CA ALA A 78 6.85 -1.88 -6.80
C ALA A 78 6.27 -1.69 -5.40
N ILE A 79 5.27 -0.83 -5.30
CA ILE A 79 4.51 -0.58 -4.07
C ILE A 79 3.04 -0.92 -4.35
N GLY A 80 2.46 -1.76 -3.50
CA GLY A 80 1.02 -2.01 -3.47
C GLY A 80 0.42 -1.34 -2.25
N THR A 81 -0.68 -0.61 -2.44
CA THR A 81 -1.34 0.16 -1.40
C THR A 81 -2.81 -0.22 -1.20
N ALA A 82 -3.40 0.26 -0.11
CA ALA A 82 -4.83 0.20 0.14
C ALA A 82 -5.35 1.46 0.83
N TYR A 83 -6.55 1.89 0.45
CA TYR A 83 -7.30 2.94 1.17
C TYR A 83 -8.15 2.31 2.26
N VAL A 84 -7.92 2.70 3.52
CA VAL A 84 -8.61 2.20 4.71
C VAL A 84 -9.61 3.25 5.19
N GLN A 85 -10.87 3.12 4.79
CA GLN A 85 -11.93 4.11 5.04
C GLN A 85 -13.11 3.55 5.85
N GLY A 86 -12.92 2.39 6.48
CA GLY A 86 -13.98 1.64 7.19
C GLY A 86 -14.43 0.39 6.43
N GLU A 87 -15.17 -0.49 7.11
CA GLU A 87 -15.60 -1.79 6.59
C GLU A 87 -16.68 -1.69 5.50
N ASP A 88 -17.59 -0.73 5.64
CA ASP A 88 -18.71 -0.52 4.70
C ASP A 88 -18.28 0.18 3.40
N VAL A 89 -17.01 0.61 3.31
CA VAL A 89 -16.47 1.27 2.12
C VAL A 89 -15.79 0.24 1.25
N ALA A 90 -16.11 0.26 -0.05
CA ALA A 90 -15.49 -0.65 -1.01
C ALA A 90 -13.96 -0.51 -1.00
N ALA A 91 -13.26 -1.64 -0.80
CA ALA A 91 -11.81 -1.66 -0.77
C ALA A 91 -11.23 -1.14 -2.10
N ARG A 92 -10.27 -0.22 -1.98
CA ARG A 92 -9.50 0.35 -3.09
C ARG A 92 -8.01 0.30 -2.75
N GLY A 93 -7.18 0.39 -3.77
CA GLY A 93 -5.73 0.45 -3.61
C GLY A 93 -5.08 0.98 -4.86
N ARG A 94 -3.76 1.08 -4.85
CA ARG A 94 -2.96 1.50 -6.02
C ARG A 94 -1.74 0.61 -6.19
N VAL A 95 -1.27 0.55 -7.43
CA VAL A 95 0.02 0.00 -7.78
C VAL A 95 0.90 1.16 -8.21
N LEU A 96 2.04 1.33 -7.57
CA LEU A 96 3.04 2.33 -7.91
C LEU A 96 4.33 1.62 -8.33
N LEU A 97 4.98 2.07 -9.41
CA LEU A 97 6.32 1.63 -9.79
C LEU A 97 7.28 2.81 -9.82
N PHE A 98 8.44 2.62 -9.21
CA PHE A 98 9.53 3.59 -9.17
C PHE A 98 10.77 3.03 -9.83
N SER A 99 11.42 3.81 -10.69
CA SER A 99 12.73 3.51 -11.24
C SER A 99 13.83 4.16 -10.40
N PHE A 100 14.99 3.50 -10.34
CA PHE A 100 16.20 4.05 -9.75
C PHE A 100 17.18 4.31 -10.88
N THR A 101 17.61 5.55 -11.05
CA THR A 101 18.60 5.94 -12.05
C THR A 101 19.69 6.77 -11.39
N ILE A 102 20.94 6.54 -11.77
CA ILE A 102 22.05 7.38 -11.33
C ILE A 102 22.14 8.54 -12.31
N SER A 103 21.95 9.76 -11.82
CA SER A 103 22.16 10.96 -12.63
C SER A 103 23.64 11.16 -12.96
N GLU A 104 23.94 12.00 -13.95
CA GLU A 104 25.32 12.39 -14.31
C GLU A 104 26.10 12.98 -13.11
N ASN A 105 25.39 13.59 -12.16
CA ASN A 105 25.96 14.14 -10.92
C ASN A 105 26.15 13.09 -9.81
N SER A 106 26.04 11.80 -10.12
CA SER A 106 26.11 10.69 -9.15
C SER A 106 25.04 10.74 -8.04
N GLN A 107 23.95 11.47 -8.25
CA GLN A 107 22.80 11.45 -7.35
C GLN A 107 21.82 10.36 -7.78
N ASN A 108 21.37 9.55 -6.83
CA ASN A 108 20.32 8.56 -7.03
C ASN A 108 18.98 9.28 -7.27
N LEU A 109 18.48 9.20 -8.49
CA LEU A 109 17.15 9.67 -8.87
C LEU A 109 16.15 8.54 -8.69
N VAL A 110 15.07 8.86 -7.98
CA VAL A 110 13.91 7.98 -7.80
C VAL A 110 12.75 8.64 -8.52
N THR A 111 12.24 7.97 -9.56
CA THR A 111 11.19 8.53 -10.40
C THR A 111 9.99 7.61 -10.41
N GLU A 112 8.79 8.15 -10.16
CA GLU A 112 7.54 7.41 -10.38
C GLU A 112 7.36 7.22 -11.89
N VAL A 113 7.36 5.97 -12.34
CA VAL A 113 7.18 5.61 -13.77
C VAL A 113 5.80 5.05 -14.05
N TYR A 114 5.07 4.65 -13.01
CA TYR A 114 3.72 4.12 -13.13
C TYR A 114 2.93 4.32 -11.86
N SER A 115 1.66 4.71 -12.01
CA SER A 115 0.69 4.80 -10.94
C SER A 115 -0.70 4.47 -11.47
N LYS A 116 -1.38 3.49 -10.86
CA LYS A 116 -2.73 3.11 -11.26
C LYS A 116 -3.57 2.62 -10.09
N ASP A 117 -4.80 3.13 -10.03
CA ASP A 117 -5.84 2.67 -9.13
C ASP A 117 -6.28 1.23 -9.44
N SER A 118 -6.53 0.47 -8.38
CA SER A 118 -7.06 -0.88 -8.42
C SER A 118 -8.40 -0.99 -7.69
N LYS A 119 -9.25 -1.87 -8.23
CA LYS A 119 -10.50 -2.30 -7.58
C LYS A 119 -10.14 -3.36 -6.54
N GLY A 120 -9.85 -2.91 -5.32
CA GLY A 120 -9.38 -3.73 -4.20
C GLY A 120 -8.02 -3.29 -3.68
N ALA A 121 -7.75 -3.66 -2.43
CA ALA A 121 -6.45 -3.48 -1.78
C ALA A 121 -5.36 -4.26 -2.54
N VAL A 122 -4.26 -3.60 -2.88
CA VAL A 122 -3.10 -4.25 -3.50
C VAL A 122 -2.19 -4.79 -2.41
N SER A 123 -2.48 -6.01 -1.98
CA SER A 123 -1.84 -6.65 -0.82
C SER A 123 -0.48 -7.27 -1.11
N ALA A 124 -0.24 -7.66 -2.36
CA ALA A 124 0.99 -8.33 -2.75
C ALA A 124 1.39 -8.03 -4.20
N VAL A 125 2.70 -7.80 -4.40
CA VAL A 125 3.33 -7.68 -5.71
C VAL A 125 4.56 -8.56 -5.77
N ALA A 126 4.89 -9.11 -6.95
CA ALA A 126 6.09 -9.90 -7.15
C ALA A 126 6.47 -10.00 -8.63
N SER A 127 7.75 -10.24 -8.93
CA SER A 127 8.19 -10.55 -10.30
C SER A 127 8.12 -12.05 -10.57
N LEU A 128 7.51 -12.43 -11.69
CA LEU A 128 7.51 -13.80 -12.20
C LEU A 128 7.90 -13.78 -13.67
N GLN A 129 9.08 -14.32 -14.00
CA GLN A 129 9.55 -14.47 -15.39
C GLN A 129 9.46 -13.16 -16.21
N GLY A 130 9.91 -12.04 -15.63
CA GLY A 130 9.85 -10.73 -16.28
C GLY A 130 8.45 -10.10 -16.33
N HIS A 131 7.45 -10.69 -15.68
CA HIS A 131 6.11 -10.13 -15.55
C HIS A 131 5.85 -9.71 -14.11
N LEU A 132 4.90 -8.79 -13.92
CA LEU A 132 4.49 -8.35 -12.59
C LEU A 132 3.23 -9.09 -12.15
N LEU A 133 3.35 -9.91 -11.11
CA LEU A 133 2.21 -10.42 -10.37
C LEU A 133 1.68 -9.34 -9.44
N ILE A 134 0.38 -9.11 -9.48
CA ILE A 134 -0.32 -8.15 -8.63
C ILE A 134 -1.53 -8.84 -8.05
N THR A 135 -1.68 -8.77 -6.74
CA THR A 135 -2.90 -9.22 -6.06
C THR A 135 -3.72 -8.03 -5.60
N SER A 136 -4.97 -7.98 -6.05
CA SER A 136 -5.96 -6.97 -5.68
C SER A 136 -7.19 -7.65 -5.09
N GLY A 137 -7.32 -7.62 -3.77
CA GLY A 137 -8.35 -8.39 -3.06
C GLY A 137 -8.19 -9.91 -3.32
N PRO A 138 -9.22 -10.61 -3.85
CA PRO A 138 -9.12 -12.03 -4.22
C PRO A 138 -8.49 -12.25 -5.60
N LYS A 139 -8.31 -11.21 -6.42
CA LYS A 139 -7.87 -11.36 -7.81
C LYS A 139 -6.36 -11.23 -7.94
N ILE A 140 -5.72 -12.24 -8.49
CA ILE A 140 -4.31 -12.23 -8.87
C ILE A 140 -4.23 -11.98 -10.38
N THR A 141 -3.36 -11.07 -10.82
CA THR A 141 -3.12 -10.77 -12.23
C THR A 141 -1.65 -10.86 -12.56
N LEU A 142 -1.33 -11.43 -13.72
CA LEU A 142 0.00 -11.41 -14.31
C LEU A 142 0.03 -10.32 -15.37
N ASN A 143 0.94 -9.35 -15.24
CA ASN A 143 0.97 -8.14 -16.06
C ASN A 143 2.29 -8.03 -16.82
N LYS A 144 2.21 -7.65 -18.09
CA LYS A 144 3.36 -7.25 -18.91
C LYS A 144 3.67 -5.77 -18.71
N TRP A 145 4.95 -5.44 -18.69
CA TRP A 145 5.44 -4.07 -18.57
C TRP A 145 5.92 -3.55 -19.94
N THR A 146 5.47 -2.36 -20.34
CA THR A 146 5.85 -1.73 -21.61
C THR A 146 6.89 -0.61 -21.47
N GLY A 147 7.29 -0.28 -20.24
CA GLY A 147 8.06 0.93 -19.92
C GLY A 147 7.20 2.09 -19.42
N SER A 148 5.89 2.05 -19.67
CA SER A 148 4.94 3.08 -19.22
C SER A 148 3.61 2.53 -18.74
N GLU A 149 3.26 1.31 -19.13
CA GLU A 149 1.97 0.70 -18.81
C GLU A 149 2.11 -0.76 -18.39
N LEU A 150 1.15 -1.19 -17.55
CA LEU A 150 0.94 -2.59 -17.19
C LEU A 150 -0.31 -3.12 -17.89
N THR A 151 -0.13 -4.21 -18.64
CA THR A 151 -1.20 -4.91 -19.35
C THR A 151 -1.39 -6.31 -18.79
N ALA A 152 -2.56 -6.59 -18.24
CA ALA A 152 -2.90 -7.91 -17.71
C ALA A 152 -2.97 -8.93 -18.86
N VAL A 153 -2.24 -10.05 -18.70
CA VAL A 153 -2.20 -11.14 -19.68
C VAL A 153 -2.73 -12.46 -19.15
N ALA A 154 -2.82 -12.61 -17.82
CA ALA A 154 -3.49 -13.72 -17.17
C ALA A 154 -4.07 -13.26 -15.83
N PHE A 155 -5.04 -14.00 -15.33
CA PHE A 155 -5.62 -13.78 -14.01
C PHE A 155 -5.99 -15.10 -13.34
N TYR A 156 -6.10 -15.05 -12.02
CA TYR A 156 -6.60 -16.11 -11.18
C TYR A 156 -7.44 -15.50 -10.06
N ASP A 157 -8.66 -15.98 -9.88
CA ASP A 157 -9.53 -15.55 -8.79
C ASP A 157 -9.37 -16.54 -7.62
N ALA A 158 -8.73 -16.08 -6.55
CA ALA A 158 -8.56 -16.85 -5.34
C ALA A 158 -9.88 -16.88 -4.54
N PRO A 159 -10.13 -17.94 -3.75
CA PRO A 159 -11.36 -18.05 -2.97
C PRO A 159 -11.47 -17.01 -1.83
N LEU A 160 -10.34 -16.42 -1.40
CA LEU A 160 -10.23 -15.56 -0.22
C LEU A 160 -9.15 -14.48 -0.42
N HIS A 161 -9.12 -13.49 0.50
CA HIS A 161 -8.12 -12.42 0.47
C HIS A 161 -6.69 -12.96 0.59
N VAL A 162 -5.87 -12.57 -0.37
CA VAL A 162 -4.46 -12.94 -0.43
C VAL A 162 -3.66 -11.87 0.30
N ALA A 163 -2.95 -12.23 1.36
CA ALA A 163 -2.16 -11.27 2.14
C ALA A 163 -0.71 -11.16 1.68
N SER A 164 -0.13 -12.24 1.14
CA SER A 164 1.22 -12.19 0.58
C SER A 164 1.45 -13.21 -0.53
N LEU A 165 2.38 -12.86 -1.42
CA LEU A 165 2.93 -13.74 -2.44
C LEU A 165 4.40 -13.99 -2.14
N ASN A 166 4.79 -15.26 -2.08
CA ASN A 166 6.19 -15.68 -2.03
C ASN A 166 6.48 -16.58 -3.23
N ILE A 167 7.49 -16.24 -4.03
CA ILE A 167 7.85 -16.98 -5.24
C ILE A 167 9.09 -17.80 -4.97
N VAL A 168 9.02 -19.10 -5.25
CA VAL A 168 10.15 -20.04 -5.18
C VAL A 168 10.24 -20.76 -6.53
N LYS A 169 11.17 -20.33 -7.40
CA LYS A 169 11.29 -20.80 -8.80
C LYS A 169 10.06 -20.41 -9.64
N THR A 170 9.61 -21.26 -10.58
CA THR A 170 8.39 -21.07 -11.40
C THR A 170 7.09 -21.29 -10.60
N LEU A 171 7.16 -21.66 -9.32
CA LEU A 171 6.00 -21.88 -8.45
C LEU A 171 5.87 -20.71 -7.46
N PHE A 172 4.64 -20.26 -7.23
CA PHE A 172 4.34 -19.25 -6.21
C PHE A 172 3.45 -19.85 -5.12
N TYR A 173 3.73 -19.47 -3.88
CA TYR A 173 2.93 -19.81 -2.72
C TYR A 173 2.06 -18.61 -2.33
N LEU A 174 0.80 -18.91 -2.08
CA LEU A 174 -0.21 -17.96 -1.66
C LEU A 174 -0.37 -18.05 -0.15
N VAL A 175 -0.17 -16.94 0.57
CA VAL A 175 -0.60 -16.85 1.97
C VAL A 175 -1.93 -16.14 2.00
N ILE A 176 -2.99 -16.90 2.25
CA ILE A 176 -4.36 -16.42 2.40
C ILE A 176 -4.58 -16.05 3.88
N PHE A 177 -5.18 -14.87 4.14
CA PHE A 177 -5.54 -14.48 5.51
C PHE A 177 -6.86 -15.16 5.91
N THR A 178 -6.79 -16.45 6.26
CA THR A 178 -7.83 -17.12 7.05
C THR A 178 -7.15 -17.93 8.13
N LYS A 179 -7.29 -17.50 9.39
CA LYS A 179 -6.96 -18.24 10.62
C LYS A 179 -5.72 -19.15 10.47
N LEU A 180 -4.53 -18.57 10.64
CA LEU A 180 -3.46 -19.35 11.25
C LEU A 180 -3.85 -19.61 12.72
N LEU A 181 -3.74 -20.89 13.13
CA LEU A 181 -4.14 -21.51 14.40
C LEU A 181 -5.60 -21.95 14.48
N PHE A 182 -5.84 -23.24 14.27
CA PHE A 182 -6.47 -24.10 15.27
C PHE A 182 -5.93 -25.54 15.15
N SER A 183 -5.24 -25.96 16.23
CA SER A 183 -4.77 -27.29 16.65
C SER A 183 -4.03 -28.19 15.66
#